data_AF-A0A7V4CIX1-F1
#
_entry.id   AF-A0A7V4CIX1-F1
#
_cell.length_a   1.000
_cell.length_b   1.000
_cell.length_c   1.000
_cell.angle_alpha   90.00
_cell.angle_beta   90.00
_cell.angle_gamma   90.00
#
_symmetry.space_group_name_H-M   'P 1'
#
loop_
_entity.id
_entity.type
_entity.pdbx_description
1 polymer ?
#
loop_
_entity_poly.entity_id
_entity_poly.type
_entity_poly.pdbx_seq_one_letter_code
_entity_poly.pdbx_strand_id
1 'polypeptide(L)'
;MAEISFENLKEELGLILAILIVGGILYFVGQNLIAKIPKEEEILIPPMPKIEIDKEIFKNKLFINLDPIDEFTFPTEIGRENPFVPY
;
A
#
# COMPACT_ATOMS: atom_id res chain seq x y z
N MET A 1 -44.59 15.26 40.18
CA MET A 1 -44.64 14.24 39.12
C MET A 1 -44.56 15.02 37.81
N ALA A 2 -43.57 14.74 36.95
CA ALA A 2 -43.44 15.47 35.69
C ALA A 2 -44.55 14.99 34.74
N GLU A 3 -45.47 15.87 34.36
CA GLU A 3 -46.44 15.63 33.30
C GLU A 3 -45.67 15.64 31.97
N ILE A 4 -45.31 14.46 31.49
CA ILE A 4 -44.71 14.31 30.16
C ILE A 4 -45.85 14.55 29.16
N SER A 5 -45.84 15.72 28.52
CA SER A 5 -46.75 16.03 27.42
C SER A 5 -46.53 15.04 26.28
N PHE A 6 -47.62 14.44 25.77
CA PHE A 6 -47.59 13.50 24.65
C PHE A 6 -46.95 14.10 23.38
N GLU A 7 -47.00 15.43 23.24
CA GLU A 7 -46.37 16.17 22.14
C GLU A 7 -44.84 16.00 22.17
N ASN A 8 -44.23 16.21 23.33
CA ASN A 8 -42.77 16.11 23.52
C ASN A 8 -42.29 14.68 23.30
N LEU A 9 -43.07 13.68 23.76
CA LEU A 9 -42.76 12.27 23.57
C LEU A 9 -42.75 11.91 22.07
N LYS A 10 -43.71 12.44 21.30
CA LYS A 10 -43.79 12.20 19.85
C LYS A 10 -42.62 12.84 19.10
N GLU A 11 -42.21 14.04 19.48
CA GLU A 11 -41.04 14.72 18.90
C GLU A 11 -39.74 13.99 19.22
N GLU A 12 -39.53 13.57 20.46
CA GLU A 12 -38.36 12.79 20.87
C GLU A 12 -38.27 11.44 20.15
N LEU A 13 -39.39 10.71 20.05
CA LEU A 13 -39.45 9.47 19.27
C LEU A 13 -39.19 9.70 17.79
N GLY A 14 -39.70 10.80 17.22
CA GLY A 14 -39.44 11.19 15.83
C GLY A 14 -37.96 11.47 15.58
N LEU A 15 -37.30 12.16 16.50
CA LEU A 15 -35.87 12.45 16.43
C LEU A 15 -35.02 11.18 16.54
N ILE A 16 -35.36 10.28 17.47
CA ILE A 16 -34.68 8.98 17.60
C ILE A 16 -34.85 8.16 16.31
N LEU A 17 -36.05 8.11 15.74
CA LEU A 17 -36.31 7.41 14.50
C LEU A 17 -35.49 7.99 13.33
N ALA A 18 -35.40 9.31 13.24
CA ALA A 18 -34.59 9.99 12.22
C ALA A 18 -33.10 9.63 12.35
N ILE A 19 -32.56 9.61 13.56
CA ILE A 19 -31.16 9.20 13.82
C ILE A 19 -30.94 7.75 13.40
N LEU A 20 -31.86 6.84 13.72
CA LEU A 20 -31.76 5.44 13.33
C LEU A 20 -31.78 5.24 11.81
N ILE A 21 -32.62 5.99 11.09
CA ILE A 21 -32.69 5.93 9.62
C ILE A 21 -31.38 6.43 9.01
N VAL A 22 -30.90 7.60 9.45
CA VAL A 22 -29.65 8.18 8.94
C VAL A 22 -28.45 7.27 9.27
N GLY A 23 -28.38 6.76 10.49
CA GLY A 23 -27.34 5.83 10.92
C GLY A 23 -27.35 4.53 10.12
N GLY A 24 -28.53 3.96 9.84
CA GLY A 24 -28.68 2.77 9.01
C GLY A 24 -28.21 2.97 7.57
N ILE A 25 -28.53 4.12 6.95
CA ILE A 25 -28.07 4.46 5.61
C ILE A 25 -26.55 4.60 5.59
N LEU A 26 -25.96 5.33 6.53
CA LEU A 26 -24.51 5.51 6.62
C LEU A 26 -23.78 4.18 6.82
N TYR A 27 -24.31 3.31 7.67
CA TYR A 27 -23.76 1.97 7.88
C TYR A 27 -23.79 1.14 6.58
N PHE A 28 -24.91 1.13 5.87
CA PHE A 28 -25.04 0.38 4.62
C PHE A 28 -24.10 0.92 3.53
N VAL A 29 -24.01 2.24 3.37
CA VAL A 29 -23.08 2.88 2.43
C VAL A 29 -21.63 2.57 2.80
N GLY A 30 -21.27 2.65 4.08
CA GLY A 30 -19.93 2.32 4.58
C GLY A 30 -19.54 0.88 4.27
N GLN A 31 -20.42 -0.09 4.51
CA GLN A 31 -20.18 -1.50 4.19
C GLN A 31 -19.95 -1.72 2.69
N ASN A 32 -20.73 -1.07 1.83
CA ASN A 32 -20.57 -1.18 0.38
C ASN A 32 -19.27 -0.53 -0.13
N LEU A 33 -18.76 0.50 0.54
CA LEU A 33 -17.48 1.13 0.21
C LEU A 33 -16.30 0.29 0.69
N ILE A 34 -16.35 -0.24 1.91
CA ILE A 34 -15.28 -1.09 2.48
C ILE A 34 -15.15 -2.40 1.72
N ALA A 35 -16.27 -3.03 1.33
CA ALA A 35 -16.25 -4.26 0.54
C ALA A 35 -15.58 -4.10 -0.84
N LYS A 36 -15.44 -2.87 -1.34
CA LYS A 36 -14.78 -2.57 -2.61
C LYS A 36 -13.31 -2.20 -2.46
N ILE A 37 -12.78 -2.13 -1.24
CA ILE A 37 -11.34 -1.94 -1.05
C ILE A 37 -10.69 -3.29 -1.36
N PRO A 38 -9.95 -3.42 -2.49
CA PRO A 38 -9.18 -4.63 -2.70
C PRO A 38 -8.22 -4.73 -1.51
N LYS A 39 -8.33 -5.83 -0.75
CA LYS A 39 -7.34 -6.16 0.26
C LYS A 39 -5.99 -6.10 -0.45
N GLU A 40 -5.02 -5.37 0.09
CA GLU A 40 -3.64 -5.44 -0.38
C GLU A 40 -3.29 -6.91 -0.46
N GLU A 41 -3.22 -7.43 -1.68
CA GLU A 41 -2.67 -8.75 -1.93
C GLU A 41 -1.23 -8.62 -1.45
N GLU A 42 -0.93 -9.34 -0.38
CA GLU A 42 0.43 -9.52 0.10
C GLU A 42 1.23 -9.93 -1.13
N ILE A 43 2.07 -9.03 -1.64
CA ILE A 43 2.89 -9.30 -2.81
C ILE A 43 3.81 -10.42 -2.37
N LEU A 44 3.41 -11.66 -2.66
CA LEU A 44 4.20 -12.85 -2.47
C LEU A 44 5.35 -12.74 -3.46
N ILE A 45 6.41 -12.05 -3.02
CA ILE A 45 7.66 -11.97 -3.77
C ILE A 45 8.06 -13.43 -3.99
N PRO A 46 8.11 -13.91 -5.25
CA PRO A 46 8.47 -15.29 -5.50
C PRO A 46 9.86 -15.53 -4.89
N PRO A 47 10.09 -16.67 -4.22
CA PRO A 47 11.39 -16.97 -3.67
C PRO A 47 12.43 -16.85 -4.78
N MET A 48 13.46 -16.04 -4.53
CA MET A 48 14.52 -15.79 -5.51
C MET A 48 15.11 -17.15 -5.95
N PRO A 49 15.20 -17.43 -7.26
CA PRO A 49 15.76 -18.68 -7.73
C PRO A 49 17.19 -18.79 -7.23
N LYS A 50 17.51 -19.89 -6.53
CA LYS A 50 18.89 -20.18 -6.12
C LYS A 50 19.66 -20.54 -7.38
N ILE A 51 20.45 -19.61 -7.88
CA ILE A 51 21.37 -19.87 -9.00
C ILE A 51 22.56 -20.64 -8.42
N GLU A 52 22.56 -21.96 -8.62
CA GLU A 52 23.73 -22.78 -8.34
C GLU A 52 24.71 -22.60 -9.51
N ILE A 53 25.70 -21.72 -9.31
CA ILE A 53 26.78 -21.53 -10.30
C ILE A 53 27.65 -22.78 -10.27
N ASP A 54 27.65 -23.53 -11.36
CA ASP A 54 28.57 -24.64 -11.54
C ASP A 54 30.00 -24.10 -11.54
N LYS A 55 30.76 -24.42 -10.49
CA LYS A 55 32.13 -23.95 -10.30
C LYS A 55 33.08 -24.50 -11.37
N GLU A 56 32.66 -25.51 -12.15
CA GLU A 56 33.42 -26.00 -13.29
C GLU A 56 33.50 -24.98 -14.44
N ILE A 57 32.57 -24.01 -14.49
CA ILE A 57 32.60 -22.92 -15.48
C ILE A 57 33.85 -22.03 -15.29
N PHE A 58 34.34 -21.87 -14.05
CA PHE A 58 35.58 -21.12 -13.79
C PHE A 58 36.85 -21.86 -14.24
N LYS A 59 36.75 -23.16 -14.55
CA LYS A 59 37.86 -23.92 -15.16
C LYS A 59 38.00 -23.63 -16.66
N ASN A 60 37.02 -22.94 -17.25
CA ASN A 60 37.03 -22.59 -18.66
C ASN A 60 38.03 -21.44 -18.91
N LYS A 61 38.87 -21.56 -19.95
CA LYS A 61 39.96 -20.60 -20.26
C LYS A 61 39.52 -19.14 -20.43
N LEU A 62 38.22 -18.90 -20.62
CA LEU A 62 37.62 -17.58 -20.75
C LEU A 62 37.75 -16.71 -19.49
N PHE A 63 37.91 -17.31 -18.31
CA PHE A 63 38.01 -16.59 -17.04
C PHE A 63 39.44 -16.46 -16.51
N ILE A 64 40.43 -17.00 -17.23
CA ILE A 64 41.84 -17.04 -16.79
C ILE A 64 42.58 -15.72 -17.08
N ASN A 65 42.04 -14.86 -17.94
CA ASN A 65 42.63 -13.57 -18.33
C ASN A 65 41.69 -12.38 -18.09
N LEU A 66 40.95 -12.39 -16.97
CA LEU A 66 40.43 -11.14 -16.46
C LEU A 66 41.55 -10.53 -15.62
N ASP A 67 42.25 -9.54 -16.18
CA ASP A 67 43.07 -8.64 -15.36
C ASP A 67 42.17 -8.18 -14.19
N PRO A 68 42.69 -8.10 -12.96
CA PRO A 68 41.91 -7.58 -11.85
C PRO A 68 41.34 -6.24 -12.29
N ILE A 69 40.02 -6.09 -12.25
CA ILE A 69 39.37 -4.82 -12.54
C ILE A 69 39.94 -3.86 -11.48
N ASP A 70 40.85 -2.98 -11.89
CA ASP A 70 41.28 -1.85 -11.07
C ASP A 70 40.01 -1.19 -10.55
N GLU A 71 39.97 -0.98 -9.24
CA GLU A 71 38.80 -0.54 -8.48
C GLU A 71 38.09 0.60 -9.21
N PHE A 72 37.06 0.26 -9.99
CA PHE A 72 36.37 1.23 -10.83
C PHE A 72 35.57 2.15 -9.92
N THR A 73 36.11 3.35 -9.68
CA THR A 73 35.41 4.37 -8.92
C THR A 73 34.32 4.92 -9.83
N PHE A 74 33.06 4.50 -9.59
CA PHE A 74 31.93 5.13 -10.25
C PHE A 74 32.00 6.64 -10.01
N PRO A 75 31.86 7.49 -11.05
CA PRO A 75 31.70 8.92 -10.83
C PRO A 75 30.49 9.10 -9.92
N THR A 76 30.68 9.74 -8.77
CA THR A 76 29.64 9.94 -7.75
C THR A 76 28.48 10.81 -8.26
N GLU A 77 28.61 11.36 -9.47
CA GLU A 77 27.69 12.31 -10.07
C GLU A 77 27.14 11.86 -11.43
N ILE A 78 27.00 10.55 -11.69
CA ILE A 78 26.09 10.12 -12.75
C ILE A 78 24.65 10.31 -12.25
N GLY A 79 24.00 11.39 -12.70
CA GLY A 79 22.55 11.61 -12.50
C GLY A 79 22.15 12.82 -11.65
N ARG A 80 23.05 13.78 -11.37
CA ARG A 80 22.71 15.02 -10.64
C ARG A 80 22.35 16.21 -11.54
N GLU A 81 21.72 15.97 -12.67
CA GLU A 81 20.88 17.00 -13.27
C GLU A 81 19.48 16.79 -12.70
N ASN A 82 19.19 17.45 -11.58
CA ASN A 82 17.84 17.44 -11.00
C ASN A 82 16.90 18.15 -11.99
N PRO A 83 15.95 17.44 -12.65
CA PRO A 83 15.08 18.03 -13.66
C PRO A 83 14.01 18.96 -13.05
N PHE A 84 13.99 19.11 -11.72
CA PHE A 84 13.01 19.92 -10.98
C PHE A 84 13.62 21.19 -10.36
N VAL A 85 14.82 21.62 -10.76
CA VAL A 85 15.32 22.95 -10.40
C VAL A 85 14.77 23.96 -11.42
N PRO A 86 13.81 24.83 -11.06
CA PRO A 86 13.37 25.90 -11.95
C PRO A 86 14.50 26.94 -12.11
N TYR A 87 14.73 27.35 -13.36
CA TYR A 87 15.62 28.47 -13.70
C TYR A 87 15.09 29.82 -13.20
#